data_AF-A0A962SVK9-F1
#
_entry.id   AF-A0A962SVK9-F1
#
_cell.length_a   1.000
_cell.length_b   1.000
_cell.length_c   1.000
_cell.angle_alpha   90.00
_cell.angle_beta   90.00
_cell.angle_gamma   90.00
#
_symmetry.space_group_name_H-M   'P 1'
#
loop_
_entity.id
_entity.type
_entity.pdbx_description
1 polymer ?
#
loop_
_entity_poly.entity_id
_entity_poly.type
_entity_poly.pdbx_seq_one_letter_code
_entity_poly.pdbx_strand_id
1 'polypeptide(L)'
;FGAQARRRLMIGLLLTDLATRNHIQLDEQRVRAFLKSLAAAYEEPEKWMSACEQNPKTMDNVRGLVFEDQVIDWVLARAQITEKPSTFAEVTAPLQHPAILANQQSADAEMLSSLEQPAISTGQELSS
;
A
#
# COMPACT_ATOMS: atom_id res chain seq x y z
N PHE A 1 0.73 2.63 -14.49
CA PHE A 1 1.68 1.84 -13.65
C PHE A 1 2.85 2.65 -13.06
N GLY A 2 3.38 3.68 -13.72
CA GLY A 2 4.59 4.37 -13.27
C GLY A 2 4.52 5.07 -11.89
N ALA A 3 3.44 5.78 -11.57
CA ALA A 3 3.35 6.56 -10.32
C ALA A 3 3.30 5.67 -9.07
N GLN A 4 2.49 4.61 -9.09
CA GLN A 4 2.36 3.66 -7.98
C GLN A 4 3.64 2.84 -7.77
N ALA A 5 4.30 2.42 -8.85
CA ALA A 5 5.58 1.73 -8.80
C ALA A 5 6.67 2.61 -8.17
N ARG A 6 6.75 3.89 -8.58
CA ARG A 6 7.66 4.88 -7.96
C ARG A 6 7.39 5.07 -6.47
N ARG A 7 6.12 5.21 -6.08
CA ARG A 7 5.75 5.33 -4.66
C ARG A 7 6.20 4.12 -3.84
N ARG A 8 5.96 2.91 -4.32
CA ARG A 8 6.38 1.67 -3.63
C ARG A 8 7.90 1.57 -3.52
N LEU A 9 8.63 1.93 -4.58
CA LEU A 9 10.09 1.94 -4.56
C LEU A 9 10.63 2.94 -3.52
N MET A 10 10.09 4.16 -3.51
CA MET A 10 10.50 5.19 -2.54
C MET A 10 10.25 4.75 -1.09
N ILE A 11 9.10 4.14 -0.80
CA ILE A 11 8.79 3.64 0.55
C ILE A 11 9.80 2.57 0.97
N GLY A 12 10.09 1.59 0.09
CA GLY A 12 11.07 0.55 0.39
C GLY A 12 12.47 1.11 0.69
N LEU A 13 12.90 2.14 -0.07
CA LEU A 13 14.17 2.83 0.17
C LEU A 13 14.18 3.56 1.52
N LEU A 14 13.10 4.29 1.84
CA LEU A 14 12.98 5.00 3.12
C LEU A 14 13.00 4.04 4.31
N LEU A 15 12.29 2.91 4.21
CA LEU A 15 12.28 1.89 5.26
C LEU A 15 13.69 1.34 5.52
N THR A 16 14.41 1.03 4.42
CA THR A 16 15.77 0.48 4.47
C THR A 16 16.77 1.48 5.04
N ASP A 17 16.71 2.74 4.59
CA ASP A 17 17.57 3.83 5.09
C ASP A 17 17.31 4.11 6.58
N LEU A 18 16.03 4.16 6.98
CA LEU A 18 15.64 4.37 8.38
C LEU A 18 16.16 3.24 9.28
N ALA A 19 15.97 1.99 8.86
CA ALA A 19 16.43 0.83 9.62
C ALA A 19 17.96 0.82 9.77
N THR A 20 18.69 1.17 8.70
CA THR A 20 20.15 1.25 8.70
C THR A 20 20.64 2.31 9.69
N ARG A 21 20.11 3.54 9.60
CA ARG A 21 20.52 4.66 10.48
C ARG A 21 20.26 4.39 11.96
N ASN A 22 19.18 3.67 12.25
CA ASN A 22 18.76 3.36 13.62
C ASN A 22 19.20 1.97 14.09
N HIS A 23 20.03 1.28 13.32
CA HIS A 23 20.59 -0.04 13.65
C HIS A 23 19.50 -1.07 14.00
N ILE A 24 18.36 -1.00 13.32
CA ILE A 24 17.26 -1.94 13.52
C ILE A 24 17.65 -3.27 12.88
N GLN A 25 17.74 -4.30 13.71
CA GLN A 25 18.05 -5.66 13.26
C GLN A 25 16.79 -6.52 13.26
N LEU A 26 16.69 -7.39 12.27
CA LEU A 26 15.61 -8.37 12.19
C LEU A 26 15.63 -9.27 13.42
N ASP A 27 14.48 -9.40 14.07
CA ASP A 27 14.31 -10.32 15.17
C ASP A 27 13.84 -11.69 14.63
N GLU A 28 14.77 -12.65 14.61
CA GLU A 28 14.49 -14.02 14.18
C GLU A 28 13.43 -14.73 15.05
N GLN A 29 13.21 -14.29 16.29
CA GLN A 29 12.10 -14.81 17.11
C GLN A 29 10.75 -14.32 16.57
N ARG A 30 10.65 -13.06 16.15
CA ARG A 30 9.45 -12.51 15.48
C ARG A 30 9.20 -13.21 14.15
N VAL A 31 10.25 -13.55 13.41
CA VAL A 31 10.13 -14.33 12.16
C VAL A 31 9.46 -15.68 12.41
N ARG A 32 9.95 -16.45 13.40
CA ARG A 32 9.37 -17.75 13.76
C ARG A 32 7.94 -17.61 14.30
N ALA A 33 7.67 -16.59 15.13
CA ALA A 33 6.34 -16.34 15.67
C ALA A 33 5.33 -16.01 14.56
N PHE A 34 5.74 -15.17 13.60
CA PHE A 34 4.91 -14.85 12.44
C PHE A 34 4.66 -16.09 11.57
N LEU A 35 5.68 -16.90 11.30
CA LEU A 35 5.51 -18.15 10.57
C LEU A 35 4.52 -19.11 11.26
N LYS A 36 4.62 -19.24 12.59
CA LYS A 36 3.66 -20.02 13.39
C LYS A 36 2.24 -19.45 13.31
N SER A 37 2.09 -18.12 13.28
CA SER A 37 0.77 -17.48 13.12
C SER A 37 0.13 -17.77 11.78
N LEU A 38 0.92 -17.83 10.69
CA LEU A 38 0.44 -18.21 9.37
C LEU A 38 0.06 -19.68 9.31
N ALA A 39 0.86 -20.53 9.95
CA ALA A 39 0.63 -21.97 10.01
C ALA A 39 -0.61 -22.36 10.83
N ALA A 40 -1.04 -21.52 11.78
CA ALA A 40 -2.15 -21.83 12.69
C ALA A 40 -3.50 -22.09 11.99
N ALA A 41 -3.66 -21.61 10.76
CA ALA A 41 -4.86 -21.86 9.95
C ALA A 41 -4.82 -23.20 9.18
N TYR A 42 -3.70 -23.92 9.19
CA TYR A 42 -3.52 -25.18 8.45
C TYR A 42 -3.72 -26.40 9.34
N GLU A 43 -4.15 -27.50 8.70
CA GLU A 43 -4.42 -28.78 9.36
C GLU A 43 -3.14 -29.47 9.88
N GLU A 44 -2.03 -29.34 9.15
CA GLU A 44 -0.70 -29.84 9.53
C GLU A 44 0.31 -28.66 9.64
N PRO A 45 0.28 -27.87 10.73
CA PRO A 45 1.07 -26.64 10.85
C PRO A 45 2.58 -26.89 10.79
N GLU A 46 3.09 -27.95 11.43
CA GLU A 46 4.54 -28.26 11.45
C GLU A 46 5.08 -28.61 10.07
N LYS A 47 4.31 -29.37 9.29
CA LYS A 47 4.68 -29.76 7.92
C LYS A 47 4.69 -28.56 6.99
N TRP A 48 3.71 -27.66 7.13
CA TRP A 48 3.67 -26.42 6.36
C TRP A 48 4.86 -25.51 6.71
N MET A 49 5.16 -25.33 8.00
CA MET A 49 6.33 -24.54 8.44
C MET A 49 7.64 -25.11 7.90
N SER A 50 7.85 -26.43 8.00
CA SER A 50 9.03 -27.08 7.45
C SER A 50 9.15 -26.88 5.93
N ALA A 51 8.04 -26.92 5.19
CA ALA A 51 8.04 -26.67 3.75
C ALA A 51 8.39 -25.21 3.42
N CYS A 52 7.94 -24.26 4.23
CA CYS A 52 8.32 -22.86 4.11
C CYS A 52 9.80 -22.63 4.41
N GLU A 53 10.33 -23.21 5.49
CA GLU A 53 11.73 -23.07 5.90
C GLU A 53 12.70 -23.64 4.86
N GLN A 54 12.32 -24.72 4.17
CA GLN A 54 13.10 -25.30 3.07
C GLN A 54 13.09 -24.43 1.80
N ASN A 55 12.18 -23.46 1.70
CA ASN A 55 12.08 -22.56 0.55
C ASN A 55 12.68 -21.19 0.88
N PRO A 56 13.92 -20.90 0.41
CA PRO A 56 14.60 -19.65 0.74
C PRO A 56 13.82 -18.41 0.25
N LYS A 57 13.17 -18.48 -0.91
CA LYS A 57 12.36 -17.38 -1.44
C LYS A 57 11.15 -17.09 -0.55
N THR A 58 10.53 -18.11 0.00
CA THR A 58 9.43 -17.94 0.96
C THR A 58 9.95 -17.29 2.23
N MET A 59 11.07 -17.79 2.76
CA MET A 59 11.66 -17.22 3.97
C MET A 59 12.11 -15.77 3.79
N ASP A 60 12.66 -15.40 2.63
CA ASP A 60 13.03 -14.01 2.36
C ASP A 60 11.82 -13.07 2.36
N ASN A 61 10.68 -13.51 1.81
CA ASN A 61 9.43 -12.74 1.87
C ASN A 61 8.92 -12.61 3.32
N VAL A 62 8.94 -13.71 4.08
CA VAL A 62 8.51 -13.72 5.49
C VAL A 62 9.39 -12.78 6.32
N ARG A 63 10.70 -12.85 6.15
CA ARG A 63 11.66 -11.95 6.82
C ARG A 63 11.42 -10.49 6.43
N GLY A 64 11.17 -10.21 5.15
CA GLY A 64 10.86 -8.87 4.67
C GLY A 64 9.61 -8.26 5.32
N LEU A 65 8.53 -9.04 5.42
CA LEU A 65 7.29 -8.61 6.08
C LEU A 65 7.49 -8.32 7.57
N VAL A 66 8.20 -9.22 8.26
CA VAL A 66 8.48 -9.06 9.70
C VAL A 66 9.40 -7.86 9.95
N PHE A 67 10.40 -7.67 9.09
CA PHE A 67 11.28 -6.51 9.18
C PHE A 67 10.51 -5.20 8.95
N GLU A 68 9.60 -5.16 7.98
CA GLU A 68 8.76 -3.99 7.74
C GLU A 68 7.90 -3.66 8.98
N ASP A 69 7.24 -4.66 9.56
CA ASP A 69 6.46 -4.53 10.79
C ASP A 69 7.31 -4.00 11.96
N GLN A 70 8.52 -4.54 12.15
CA GLN A 70 9.45 -4.05 13.18
C GLN A 70 9.86 -2.59 12.99
N VAL A 71 10.08 -2.15 11.75
CA VAL A 71 10.43 -0.76 11.45
C VAL A 71 9.22 0.15 11.71
N ILE A 72 8.01 -0.29 11.37
CA ILE A 72 6.76 0.44 11.67
C ILE A 72 6.59 0.60 13.18
N ASP A 73 6.75 -0.47 13.97
CA ASP A 73 6.70 -0.40 15.44
C ASP A 73 7.72 0.61 15.99
N TRP A 74 8.94 0.60 15.45
CA TRP A 74 9.98 1.53 15.86
C TRP A 74 9.58 2.99 15.61
N VAL A 75 8.93 3.26 14.48
CA VAL A 75 8.40 4.58 14.11
C VAL A 75 7.26 4.97 15.04
N LEU A 76 6.28 4.08 15.24
CA LEU A 76 5.12 4.34 16.09
C LEU A 76 5.52 4.64 17.54
N ALA A 77 6.53 3.94 18.07
CA ALA A 77 7.06 4.19 19.41
C ALA A 77 7.69 5.59 19.57
N ARG A 78 8.00 6.29 18.47
CA ARG A 78 8.62 7.64 18.45
C ARG A 78 7.73 8.70 17.83
N ALA A 79 6.62 8.29 17.23
CA ALA A 79 5.66 9.19 16.65
C ALA A 79 4.85 9.88 17.75
N GLN A 80 4.47 11.13 17.51
CA GLN A 80 3.51 11.80 18.37
C GLN A 80 2.11 11.27 18.02
N ILE A 81 1.52 10.52 18.95
CA ILE A 81 0.19 9.93 18.80
C ILE A 81 -0.83 10.90 19.39
N THR A 82 -1.82 11.29 18.58
CA THR A 82 -2.94 12.12 19.01
C THR A 82 -4.22 11.32 18.83
N GLU A 83 -4.97 11.14 19.91
CA GLU A 83 -6.29 10.53 19.86
C GLU A 83 -7.32 11.53 19.35
N LYS A 84 -8.16 11.09 18.42
CA LYS A 84 -9.29 11.87 17.90
C LYS A 84 -10.57 11.08 18.09
N PRO A 85 -11.56 11.59 18.85
CA PRO A 85 -12.89 11.00 18.88
C PRO A 85 -13.49 11.02 17.48
N SER A 86 -13.99 9.88 17.03
CA SER A 86 -14.65 9.73 15.73
C SER A 86 -15.86 8.82 15.84
N THR A 87 -16.83 9.04 14.97
CA THR A 87 -18.02 8.19 14.87
C THR A 87 -17.74 6.93 14.05
N PHE A 88 -18.54 5.88 14.23
CA PHE A 88 -18.43 4.67 13.40
C PHE A 88 -18.53 5.00 11.91
N ALA A 89 -19.49 5.87 11.53
CA ALA A 89 -19.67 6.32 10.15
C ALA A 89 -18.40 6.96 9.57
N GLU A 90 -17.68 7.79 10.35
CA GLU A 90 -16.44 8.43 9.92
C GLU A 90 -15.30 7.42 9.67
N VAL A 91 -15.18 6.38 10.50
CA VAL A 91 -14.09 5.38 10.37
C VAL A 91 -14.35 4.39 9.24
N THR A 92 -15.62 4.10 8.95
CA THR A 92 -16.01 3.19 7.86
C THR A 92 -16.23 3.87 6.51
N ALA A 93 -16.26 5.21 6.48
CA ALA A 93 -16.36 5.94 5.23
C ALA A 93 -15.14 5.61 4.34
N PRO A 94 -15.32 5.46 3.01
CA PRO A 94 -14.21 5.21 2.11
C PRO A 94 -13.17 6.32 2.27
N LEU A 95 -11.91 5.92 2.44
CA LEU A 95 -10.78 6.84 2.65
C LEU A 95 -10.68 7.83 1.48
N GLN A 96 -11.21 9.02 1.67
CA GLN A 96 -11.00 10.15 0.76
C GLN A 96 -9.62 10.72 1.04
N HIS A 97 -8.57 10.11 0.47
CA HIS A 97 -7.21 10.59 0.65
C HIS A 97 -7.02 11.88 -0.18
N PRO A 98 -6.67 13.04 0.42
CA PRO A 98 -6.62 14.32 -0.29
C PRO A 98 -5.61 14.35 -1.45
N ALA A 99 -4.53 13.56 -1.36
CA ALA A 99 -3.54 13.41 -2.42
C ALA A 99 -4.04 12.59 -3.63
N ILE A 100 -5.13 11.83 -3.50
CA ILE A 100 -5.74 11.06 -4.59
C ILE A 100 -6.79 11.92 -5.32
N LEU A 101 -7.50 12.79 -4.61
CA LEU A 101 -8.43 13.75 -5.23
C LEU A 101 -7.73 14.71 -6.20
N ALA A 102 -6.56 15.24 -5.81
CA ALA A 102 -5.80 16.15 -6.66
C ALA A 102 -5.40 15.56 -8.02
N ASN A 103 -5.38 14.22 -8.13
CA ASN A 103 -5.01 13.51 -9.36
C ASN A 103 -6.21 12.84 -10.07
N GLN A 104 -7.37 12.75 -9.42
CA GLN A 104 -8.63 12.27 -10.01
C GLN A 104 -9.45 13.41 -10.62
N GLN A 105 -9.50 14.57 -9.97
CA GLN A 105 -10.21 15.75 -10.48
C GLN A 105 -9.59 16.28 -11.79
N SER A 106 -8.26 16.11 -11.97
CA SER A 106 -7.58 16.43 -13.23
C SER A 106 -7.93 15.45 -14.35
N ALA A 107 -8.04 14.16 -14.05
CA ALA A 107 -8.41 13.14 -15.03
C ALA A 107 -9.89 13.24 -15.47
N ASP A 108 -10.80 13.54 -14.53
CA ASP A 108 -12.22 13.72 -14.81
C ASP A 108 -12.48 15.02 -15.60
N ALA A 109 -11.72 16.09 -15.33
CA ALA A 109 -11.80 17.34 -16.07
C ALA A 109 -11.28 17.24 -17.51
N GLU A 110 -10.18 16.51 -17.75
CA GLU A 110 -9.67 16.24 -19.12
C GLU A 110 -10.60 15.33 -19.92
N MET A 111 -11.25 14.37 -19.27
CA MET A 111 -12.22 13.47 -19.91
C MET A 111 -13.50 14.20 -20.33
N LEU A 112 -14.04 15.07 -19.46
CA LEU A 112 -15.24 15.86 -19.77
C LEU A 112 -14.96 16.92 -20.85
N SER A 113 -13.79 17.57 -20.84
CA SER A 113 -13.40 18.52 -21.89
C SER A 113 -13.18 17.85 -23.25
N SER A 114 -12.86 16.56 -23.29
CA SER A 114 -12.70 15.79 -24.54
C SER A 114 -14.03 15.30 -25.13
N LEU A 115 -15.09 15.27 -24.33
CA LEU A 115 -16.44 14.87 -24.73
C LEU A 115 -17.30 16.02 -25.27
N GLU A 116 -16.80 17.27 -25.20
CA GLU A 116 -17.48 18.48 -25.69
C GLU A 116 -17.04 18.92 -27.10
N GLN A 117 -16.51 18.04 -27.95
CA GLN A 117 -16.44 18.38 -29.38
C GLN A 117 -17.83 18.20 -30.02
N PRO A 118 -18.52 19.27 -30.44
CA PRO A 118 -19.78 19.12 -31.15
C PRO A 118 -19.49 18.52 -32.54
N ALA A 119 -19.90 17.28 -32.72
CA ALA A 119 -20.15 16.75 -34.06
C ALA A 119 -21.35 17.51 -34.64
N ILE A 120 -21.08 18.49 -35.50
CA ILE A 120 -22.07 18.94 -36.49
C ILE A 120 -21.50 18.61 -37.87
N SER A 121 -21.87 17.42 -38.33
CA SER A 121 -21.78 17.02 -39.72
C SER A 121 -23.10 17.35 -40.41
N THR A 122 -23.00 18.13 -41.48
CA THR A 122 -23.83 18.09 -42.71
C THR A 122 -25.26 18.68 -42.69
N GLY A 123 -25.43 19.76 -43.47
CA GLY A 123 -26.42 19.78 -44.55
C GLY A 123 -27.56 20.81 -44.49
N GLN A 124 -27.64 21.65 -45.56
CA GLN A 124 -28.84 22.32 -46.12
C GLN A 124 -29.41 23.52 -45.32
N GLU A 125 -29.77 24.71 -45.84
CA GLU A 125 -30.15 25.20 -47.17
C GLU A 125 -29.94 26.73 -47.33
N LEU A 126 -29.70 27.15 -48.58
CA LEU A 126 -30.26 28.29 -49.34
C LEU A 126 -30.26 29.76 -48.82
N SER A 127 -29.67 30.60 -49.70
CA SER A 127 -30.13 31.92 -50.16
C SER A 127 -29.85 33.16 -49.32
N SER A 128 -28.86 33.96 -49.74
CA SER A 128 -29.04 35.24 -50.45
C SER A 128 -27.70 35.82 -50.88
#